data_AF-A0A1R4HSF4-F1
#
_entry.id   AF-A0A1R4HSF4-F1
#
_cell.length_a   1.000
_cell.length_b   1.000
_cell.length_c   1.000
_cell.angle_alpha   90.00
_cell.angle_beta   90.00
_cell.angle_gamma   90.00
#
_symmetry.space_group_name_H-M   'P 1'
#
loop_
_entity.id
_entity.type
_entity.pdbx_description
1 polymer ?
#
loop_
_entity_poly.entity_id
_entity_poly.type
_entity_poly.pdbx_seq_one_letter_code
_entity_poly.pdbx_strand_id
1 'polypeptide(L)' 'MVHRFVDFNEATLCDVVLHGHSHKPRDEWQEDRLLFNPGAAGKRRFKLPLTLGKLWLEECHIKRVIMHLPV' A
#
# COMPACT_ATOMS: atom_id res chain seq x y z
N MET A 1 0.61 -5.18 9.03
CA MET A 1 1.28 -4.03 8.38
C MET A 1 2.77 -4.14 8.64
N VAL A 2 3.62 -3.97 7.62
CA VAL A 2 5.08 -3.96 7.76
C VAL A 2 5.63 -2.58 7.40
N HIS A 3 6.64 -2.08 8.13
CA HIS A 3 7.15 -0.74 7.85
C HIS A 3 7.87 -0.70 6.49
N ARG A 4 8.84 -1.60 6.26
CA ARG A 4 9.48 -1.80 4.95
C ARG A 4 9.02 -3.13 4.36
N PHE A 5 8.80 -3.17 3.06
CA PHE A 5 8.40 -4.40 2.37
C PHE A 5 9.47 -5.50 2.47
N VAL A 6 10.76 -5.13 2.45
CA VAL A 6 11.88 -6.09 2.57
C VAL A 6 11.96 -6.80 3.91
N ASP A 7 11.27 -6.30 4.94
CA ASP A 7 11.20 -6.94 6.26
C ASP A 7 10.05 -7.96 6.34
N PHE A 8 9.26 -8.10 5.28
CA PHE A 8 8.12 -9.02 5.25
C PHE A 8 8.59 -10.46 5.10
N ASN A 9 8.14 -11.33 6.00
CA ASN A 9 8.34 -12.77 5.89
C ASN A 9 7.32 -13.36 4.92
N GLU A 10 7.77 -13.84 3.75
CA GLU A 10 6.93 -14.41 2.70
C GLU A 10 6.09 -15.61 3.16
N ALA A 11 6.57 -16.38 4.15
CA ALA A 11 5.83 -17.49 4.75
C ALA A 11 4.61 -17.06 5.59
N THR A 12 4.44 -15.77 5.83
CA THR A 12 3.26 -15.24 6.53
C THR A 12 2.03 -15.43 5.66
N LEU A 13 1.04 -16.18 6.13
CA LEU A 13 -0.24 -16.36 5.43
C LEU A 13 -1.07 -15.08 5.53
N CYS A 14 -1.24 -14.39 4.40
CA CYS A 14 -2.12 -13.24 4.28
C CYS A 14 -2.46 -12.93 2.82
N ASP A 15 -3.66 -12.42 2.59
CA ASP A 15 -4.12 -11.96 1.28
C ASP A 15 -3.61 -10.55 0.95
N VAL A 16 -3.30 -9.73 1.97
CA VAL A 16 -2.91 -8.32 1.81
C VAL A 16 -1.70 -7.97 2.68
N VAL A 17 -0.67 -7.39 2.07
CA VAL A 17 0.48 -6.79 2.74
C VAL A 17 0.39 -5.28 2.64
N LEU A 18 -0.08 -4.65 3.70
CA LEU A 18 0.02 -3.20 3.88
C LEU A 18 1.45 -2.83 4.29
N HIS A 19 2.14 -2.03 3.48
CA HIS A 19 3.49 -1.57 3.76
C HIS A 19 3.72 -0.08 3.50
N GLY A 20 4.84 0.46 3.98
CA GLY A 20 5.15 1.89 3.88
C GLY A 20 6.64 2.15 3.62
N HIS A 21 7.18 3.13 4.36
CA HIS A 21 8.57 3.60 4.37
C HIS A 21 9.11 4.24 3.08
N SER A 22 8.77 3.70 1.91
CA SER A 22 9.29 4.19 0.62
C SER A 22 8.63 5.49 0.16
N HIS A 23 7.47 5.84 0.73
CA HIS A 23 6.56 6.89 0.22
C HIS A 23 6.06 6.65 -1.22
N LYS A 24 6.42 5.52 -1.84
CA LYS A 24 6.02 5.19 -3.21
C LYS A 24 4.68 4.45 -3.16
N PRO A 25 3.60 5.00 -3.75
CA PRO A 25 2.34 4.29 -3.84
C PRO A 25 2.52 2.95 -4.57
N ARG A 26 1.85 1.90 -4.09
CA ARG A 26 1.85 0.57 -4.70
C ARG A 26 0.47 -0.05 -4.55
N ASP A 27 -0.08 -0.53 -5.65
CA ASP A 27 -1.31 -1.31 -5.71
C ASP A 27 -1.07 -2.40 -6.75
N GLU A 28 -0.62 -3.56 -6.29
CA GLU A 28 -0.15 -4.63 -7.18
C GLU A 28 -0.49 -6.00 -6.60
N TRP A 29 -1.03 -6.87 -7.43
CA TRP A 29 -1.12 -8.30 -7.12
C TRP A 29 0.18 -8.97 -7.51
N GLN A 30 0.82 -9.60 -6.53
CA GLN A 30 1.95 -10.49 -6.75
C GLN A 30 1.52 -11.89 -6.32
N GLU A 31 1.40 -12.79 -7.30
CA GLU A 31 0.73 -14.08 -7.12
C GLU A 31 -0.68 -13.87 -6.54
N ASP A 32 -1.02 -14.53 -5.44
CA ASP A 32 -2.33 -14.41 -4.78
C ASP A 32 -2.33 -13.38 -3.63
N ARG A 33 -1.33 -12.48 -3.60
CA ARG A 33 -1.15 -11.51 -2.51
C ARG A 33 -1.17 -10.07 -3.03
N LEU A 34 -2.03 -9.25 -2.43
CA LEU A 34 -2.08 -7.82 -2.70
C LEU A 34 -1.00 -7.09 -1.91
N LEU A 35 -0.09 -6.43 -2.62
CA LEU A 35 0.93 -5.56 -2.06
C LEU A 35 0.45 -4.11 -2.15
N PHE A 36 0.15 -3.52 -0.99
CA PHE A 36 -0.45 -2.21 -0.91
C PHE A 36 0.41 -1.23 -0.11
N ASN A 37 0.80 -0.13 -0.74
CA ASN A 37 1.46 1.00 -0.11
C ASN A 37 0.67 2.28 -0.42
N PRO A 38 0.12 2.97 0.59
CA PRO A 38 -0.69 4.17 0.37
C PRO A 38 0.13 5.37 -0.11
N GLY A 39 1.47 5.28 -0.10
CA GLY A 39 2.38 6.39 -0.35
C GLY A 39 2.42 7.35 0.85
N ALA A 40 2.28 8.65 0.61
CA ALA A 40 2.38 9.66 1.67
C ALA A 40 1.37 10.79 1.52
N ALA A 41 0.54 10.99 2.56
CA ALA A 41 -0.45 12.06 2.64
C ALA A 41 0.07 13.34 3.33
N GLY A 42 1.26 13.29 3.95
CA GLY A 42 1.89 14.43 4.62
C GLY A 42 2.76 15.29 3.68
N LYS A 43 3.64 16.13 4.25
CA LYS A 43 4.59 16.98 3.49
C LYS A 43 5.31 16.15 2.41
N ARG A 44 5.37 16.70 1.19
CA ARG A 44 6.04 16.05 0.06
C ARG A 44 7.48 15.70 0.44
N ARG A 45 7.80 14.41 0.29
CA ARG A 45 9.17 13.90 0.39
C ARG A 45 9.59 13.42 -0.98
N PHE A 46 10.83 13.69 -1.35
CA PHE A 46 11.36 13.34 -2.67
C PHE A 46 10.55 14.00 -3.81
N LYS A 47 10.64 13.45 -5.03
CA LYS A 47 9.84 13.84 -6.20
C LYS A 47 8.56 13.01 -6.35
N LEU A 48 8.08 12.40 -5.27
CA LEU A 48 6.93 11.48 -5.29
C LEU A 48 5.60 12.24 -5.14
N PRO A 49 4.49 11.72 -5.70
CA PRO A 49 3.17 12.31 -5.54
C PRO A 49 2.70 12.25 -4.08
N LEU A 50 1.86 13.20 -3.70
CA LEU A 50 1.09 13.10 -2.45
C LEU A 50 -0.10 12.18 -2.71
N THR A 51 -0.22 11.13 -1.91
CA THR A 51 -1.25 10.11 -2.11
C THR A 51 -1.88 9.67 -0.80
N LEU A 52 -3.14 9.23 -0.89
CA LEU A 52 -3.86 8.56 0.18
C LEU A 52 -4.41 7.24 -0.37
N GLY A 53 -4.01 6.13 0.26
CA GLY A 53 -4.62 4.83 0.00
C GLY A 53 -5.87 4.62 0.84
N LYS A 54 -6.93 4.09 0.24
CA LYS A 54 -8.09 3.53 0.95
C LYS A 54 -8.22 2.06 0.56
N LEU A 55 -8.45 1.22 1.56
CA LEU A 55 -8.60 -0.22 1.39
C LEU A 55 -9.79 -0.66 2.25
N TRP A 56 -10.74 -1.36 1.63
CA TRP A 56 -11.92 -1.90 2.29
C TRP A 56 -11.90 -3.42 2.10
N LEU A 57 -12.08 -4.12 3.21
CA LEU A 57 -12.23 -5.56 3.24
C LEU A 57 -13.73 -5.84 3.31
N GLU A 58 -14.28 -6.43 2.25
CA GLU A 58 -15.66 -6.92 2.20
C GLU A 58 -15.64 -8.46 2.23
N GLU A 59 -16.77 -9.10 2.53
CA GLU A 59 -16.85 -10.55 2.75
C GLU A 59 -16.22 -11.39 1.64
N CYS A 60 -16.36 -10.95 0.38
CA CYS A 60 -15.91 -11.70 -0.80
C CYS A 60 -14.85 -11.00 -1.64
N HIS A 61 -14.46 -9.76 -1.32
CA HIS A 61 -13.50 -9.03 -2.13
C HIS A 61 -12.86 -7.85 -1.41
N ILE A 62 -11.72 -7.42 -1.95
CA ILE A 62 -10.95 -6.28 -1.45
C ILE A 62 -11.15 -5.12 -2.42
N LYS A 63 -11.84 -4.06 -1.97
CA LYS A 63 -11.86 -2.78 -2.69
C LYS A 63 -10.67 -1.95 -2.27
N ARG A 64 -10.06 -1.25 -3.22
CA ARG A 64 -8.86 -0.44 -2.98
C ARG A 64 -8.76 0.69 -3.99
N VAL A 65 -8.18 1.79 -3.54
CA VAL A 65 -7.84 2.93 -4.39
C VAL A 65 -6.66 3.69 -3.80
N ILE A 66 -5.78 4.15 -4.68
CA ILE A 66 -4.78 5.17 -4.36
C ILE A 66 -5.24 6.48 -4.99
N MET A 67 -5.51 7.48 -4.15
CA MET A 67 -5.94 8.80 -4.58
C MET A 67 -4.75 9.75 -4.57
N HIS A 68 -4.59 10.52 -5.64
CA HIS A 68 -3.67 11.66 -5.66
C HIS A 68 -4.30 12.83 -4.92
N LEU A 69 -3.55 13.41 -3.98
CA LEU A 69 -3.99 14.57 -3.23
C LEU A 69 -3.60 15.85 -3.96
N PRO A 70 -4.46 16.90 -3.91
CA PRO A 70 -4.11 18.20 -4.42
C PRO A 70 -2.91 18.78 -3.64
N VAL A 71 -2.20 19.69 -4.28
CA VAL A 71 -0.99 20.34 -3.77
C VAL A 71 -1.25 21.83 -3.68
#